data_AF-A0A6A4WKC6-F1
#
_entry.id   AF-A0A6A4WKC6-F1
#
_cell.length_a   1.000
_cell.length_b   1.000
_cell.length_c   1.000
_cell.angle_alpha   90.00
_cell.angle_beta   90.00
_cell.angle_gamma   90.00
#
_symmetry.space_group_name_H-M   'P 1'
#
loop_
_entity.id
_entity.type
_entity.pdbx_description
1 polymer ?
#
loop_
_entity_poly.entity_id
_entity_poly.type
_entity_poly.pdbx_seq_one_letter_code
_entity_poly.pdbx_strand_id
1 'polypeptide(L)'
;MLLRPAALLSAQQPSAADQLSQLLGPVVEAAVLRALAAERAVQPQCAADAGQRALVRLEERLDQLGREVAELQGALAAGRAAGTERSGDGEDGGQQPPETPPEEQSESGPACKRQPLPLAADSSPHEPPERRACARSCLQLRNQGGPQHDGVYWFTGMPVPVLCDFSHDGGGWTLLLTAISKHGWDPFSVRARNKNSPSLTENYSILEYGNVIRNLTEGGRFAYRIEAKAEQGRQRWGGIWFAPRHYSFVDETGAQTDNRRILLIHTPVIRAGGHLHPT
;
A
#
# COMPACT_ATOMS: atom_id res chain seq x y z
N MET A 1 -12.73 44.65 82.99
CA MET A 1 -13.93 44.08 82.36
C MET A 1 -13.59 43.86 80.89
N LEU A 2 -13.26 42.63 80.50
CA LEU A 2 -12.83 42.27 79.14
C LEU A 2 -14.06 41.88 78.32
N LEU A 3 -14.38 42.60 77.25
CA LEU A 3 -15.30 42.14 76.22
C LEU A 3 -14.51 41.74 74.96
N ARG A 4 -14.68 40.48 74.54
CA ARG A 4 -14.26 39.96 73.23
C ARG A 4 -15.32 40.31 72.17
N PRO A 5 -14.95 40.68 70.93
CA PRO A 5 -15.88 40.66 69.81
C PRO A 5 -15.93 39.26 69.17
N ALA A 6 -17.13 38.81 68.82
CA ALA A 6 -17.37 37.61 68.03
C ALA A 6 -17.15 37.91 66.53
N ALA A 7 -16.36 37.07 65.86
CA ALA A 7 -16.22 37.09 64.41
C ALA A 7 -17.29 36.18 63.78
N LEU A 8 -18.15 36.74 62.93
CA LEU A 8 -19.07 36.01 62.06
C LEU A 8 -18.34 35.64 60.76
N LEU A 9 -18.20 34.35 60.47
CA LEU A 9 -17.81 33.86 59.14
C LEU A 9 -19.02 33.94 58.20
N SER A 10 -18.90 34.68 57.09
CA SER A 10 -19.86 34.64 56.00
C SER A 10 -19.47 33.51 55.03
N ALA A 11 -20.24 32.43 55.00
CA ALA A 11 -20.08 31.36 54.02
C ALA A 11 -20.67 31.80 52.67
N GLN A 12 -19.84 31.83 51.63
CA GLN A 12 -20.27 32.12 50.25
C GLN A 12 -21.05 30.92 49.68
N GLN A 13 -22.25 31.17 49.15
CA GLN A 13 -23.06 30.14 48.50
C GLN A 13 -22.51 29.84 47.08
N PRO A 14 -22.49 28.56 46.66
CA PRO A 14 -22.02 28.17 45.34
C PRO A 14 -22.94 28.72 44.23
N SER A 15 -22.35 29.02 43.06
CA SER A 15 -23.10 29.56 41.94
C SER A 15 -24.06 28.52 41.36
N ALA A 16 -25.10 28.97 40.65
CA ALA A 16 -26.02 28.07 39.95
C ALA A 16 -25.29 27.15 38.95
N ALA A 17 -24.17 27.60 38.37
CA ALA A 17 -23.34 26.78 37.48
C ALA A 17 -22.61 25.66 38.24
N ASP A 18 -22.10 25.94 39.45
CA ASP A 18 -21.46 24.93 40.30
C ASP A 18 -22.47 23.89 40.78
N GLN A 19 -23.68 24.33 41.14
CA GLN A 19 -24.76 23.43 41.52
C GLN A 19 -25.20 22.53 40.36
N LEU A 20 -25.29 23.10 39.15
CA LEU A 20 -25.62 22.34 37.94
C LEU A 20 -24.52 21.34 37.57
N SER A 21 -23.25 21.74 37.71
CA SER A 21 -22.10 20.87 37.48
C SER A 21 -22.03 19.72 38.48
N GLN A 22 -22.33 19.99 39.76
CA GLN A 22 -22.42 18.95 40.80
C GLN A 22 -23.57 17.96 40.57
N LEU A 23 -24.69 18.43 40.02
CA LEU A 23 -25.84 17.58 39.69
C LEU A 23 -25.60 16.71 38.45
N LEU A 24 -24.97 17.27 37.41
CA LEU A 24 -24.84 16.60 36.12
C LEU A 24 -23.54 15.80 35.98
N GLY A 25 -22.47 16.17 36.69
CA GLY A 25 -21.16 15.52 36.61
C GLY A 25 -21.22 14.00 36.78
N PRO A 26 -21.80 13.47 37.88
CA PRO A 26 -21.88 12.03 38.10
C PRO A 26 -22.71 11.28 37.05
N VAL A 27 -23.74 11.93 36.50
CA VAL A 27 -24.61 11.34 35.47
C VAL A 27 -23.87 11.22 34.14
N VAL A 28 -23.13 12.26 33.76
CA VAL A 28 -22.31 12.29 32.54
C VAL A 28 -21.16 11.29 32.66
N GLU A 29 -20.47 11.25 33.79
CA GLU A 29 -19.37 10.30 34.03
C GLU A 29 -19.86 8.84 33.97
N ALA A 30 -20.99 8.54 34.60
CA ALA A 30 -21.62 7.22 34.51
C ALA A 30 -22.09 6.87 33.09
N ALA A 31 -22.51 7.85 32.29
CA ALA A 31 -22.88 7.62 30.89
C ALA A 31 -21.65 7.32 30.01
N VAL A 32 -20.55 8.07 30.20
CA VAL A 32 -19.28 7.87 29.50
C VAL A 32 -18.67 6.51 29.84
N LEU A 33 -18.66 6.12 31.12
CA LEU A 33 -18.16 4.81 31.55
C LEU A 33 -18.98 3.65 30.97
N ARG A 34 -20.31 3.80 30.90
CA ARG A 34 -21.19 2.81 30.27
C ARG A 34 -20.97 2.69 28.77
N ALA A 35 -20.78 3.82 28.07
CA ALA A 35 -20.48 3.82 26.64
C ALA A 35 -19.14 3.13 26.34
N LEU A 36 -18.09 3.44 27.11
CA LEU A 36 -16.77 2.81 27.00
C LEU A 36 -16.81 1.31 27.31
N ALA A 37 -17.61 0.88 28.29
CA ALA A 37 -17.80 -0.53 28.61
C ALA A 37 -18.54 -1.28 27.49
N ALA A 38 -19.55 -0.65 26.87
CA ALA A 38 -20.28 -1.22 25.75
C ALA A 38 -19.40 -1.38 24.50
N GLU A 39 -18.58 -0.37 24.15
CA GLU A 39 -17.61 -0.48 23.05
C GLU A 39 -16.60 -1.62 23.26
N ARG A 40 -16.06 -1.73 24.48
CA ARG A 40 -15.12 -2.80 24.84
C ARG A 40 -15.74 -4.20 24.87
N ALA A 41 -17.06 -4.32 25.01
CA ALA A 41 -17.75 -5.61 24.96
C ALA A 41 -18.03 -6.07 23.52
N VAL A 42 -18.30 -5.13 22.60
CA VAL A 42 -18.63 -5.43 21.19
C VAL A 42 -17.38 -5.73 20.35
N GLN A 43 -16.27 -5.04 20.59
CA GLN A 43 -15.03 -5.19 19.80
C GLN A 43 -14.38 -6.60 19.86
N PRO A 44 -14.25 -7.27 21.03
CA PRO A 44 -13.61 -8.58 21.11
C PRO A 44 -14.44 -9.68 20.45
N GLN A 45 -15.78 -9.58 20.53
CA GLN A 45 -16.71 -10.57 19.99
C GLN A 45 -16.78 -10.49 18.46
N CYS A 46 -16.87 -9.28 17.89
CA CYS A 46 -16.84 -9.12 16.44
C CYS A 46 -15.50 -9.55 15.81
N ALA A 47 -14.38 -9.33 16.49
CA ALA A 47 -13.06 -9.76 16.02
C ALA A 47 -12.91 -11.29 16.07
N ALA A 48 -13.40 -11.95 17.13
CA ALA A 48 -13.41 -13.41 17.24
C ALA A 48 -14.29 -14.07 16.16
N ASP A 49 -15.49 -13.52 15.92
CA ASP A 49 -16.41 -14.03 14.88
C ASP A 49 -15.89 -13.79 13.45
N ALA A 50 -15.16 -12.70 13.23
CA ALA A 50 -14.48 -12.45 11.95
C ALA A 50 -13.33 -13.43 11.74
N GLY A 51 -12.50 -13.68 12.77
CA GLY A 51 -11.41 -14.65 12.74
C GLY A 51 -11.90 -16.07 12.47
N GLN A 52 -12.98 -16.50 13.14
CA GLN A 52 -13.55 -17.83 12.95
C GLN A 52 -14.09 -18.03 11.53
N ARG A 53 -14.76 -17.01 10.96
CA ARG A 53 -15.24 -17.07 9.56
C ARG A 53 -14.10 -17.07 8.55
N ALA A 54 -13.00 -16.37 8.83
CA ALA A 54 -11.81 -16.39 7.99
C ALA A 54 -11.12 -17.76 8.01
N LEU A 55 -11.08 -18.42 9.18
CA LEU A 55 -10.54 -19.77 9.34
C LEU A 55 -11.34 -20.79 8.51
N VAL A 56 -12.67 -20.79 8.62
CA VAL A 56 -13.54 -21.69 7.85
C VAL A 56 -13.35 -21.51 6.34
N ARG A 57 -13.27 -20.26 5.85
CA ARG A 57 -13.00 -19.99 4.43
C ARG A 57 -11.61 -20.48 3.98
N LEU A 58 -10.63 -20.45 4.87
CA LEU A 58 -9.28 -20.94 4.57
C LEU A 58 -9.28 -22.47 4.48
N GLU A 59 -9.97 -23.15 5.39
CA GLU A 59 -10.16 -24.61 5.37
C GLU A 59 -10.87 -25.06 4.08
N GLU A 60 -11.99 -24.41 3.71
CA GLU A 60 -12.70 -24.69 2.45
C GLU A 60 -11.79 -24.53 1.22
N ARG A 61 -10.92 -23.52 1.22
CA ARG A 61 -10.00 -23.24 0.12
C ARG A 61 -8.83 -24.23 0.08
N LEU A 62 -8.38 -24.74 1.22
CA LEU A 62 -7.39 -25.82 1.27
C LEU A 62 -7.99 -27.13 0.72
N ASP A 63 -9.23 -27.45 1.07
CA ASP A 63 -9.93 -28.61 0.52
C ASP A 63 -10.14 -28.52 -1.00
N GLN A 64 -10.51 -27.33 -1.49
CA GLN A 64 -10.61 -27.04 -2.91
C GLN A 64 -9.29 -27.32 -3.64
N LEU A 65 -8.18 -26.77 -3.13
CA LEU A 65 -6.84 -26.99 -3.70
C LEU A 65 -6.42 -28.46 -3.64
N GLY A 66 -6.80 -29.18 -2.58
CA GLY A 66 -6.55 -30.62 -2.46
C GLY A 66 -7.21 -31.41 -3.60
N ARG A 67 -8.44 -31.06 -3.97
CA ARG A 67 -9.15 -31.68 -5.12
C ARG A 67 -8.47 -31.35 -6.46
N GLU A 68 -8.10 -30.09 -6.68
CA GLU A 68 -7.43 -29.65 -7.91
C GLU A 68 -6.07 -30.35 -8.10
N VAL A 69 -5.30 -30.51 -7.00
CA VAL A 69 -4.03 -31.26 -7.04
C VAL A 69 -4.25 -32.74 -7.35
N ALA A 70 -5.28 -33.35 -6.78
CA ALA A 70 -5.61 -34.76 -7.06
C ALA A 70 -6.00 -34.97 -8.53
N GLU A 71 -6.75 -34.04 -9.14
CA GLU A 71 -7.09 -34.07 -10.57
C GLU A 71 -5.85 -33.95 -11.46
N LEU A 72 -4.95 -33.01 -11.16
CA LEU A 72 -3.69 -32.85 -11.90
C LEU A 72 -2.78 -34.07 -11.80
N GLN A 73 -2.71 -34.69 -10.62
CA GLN A 73 -1.96 -35.94 -10.42
C GLN A 73 -2.56 -37.10 -11.22
N GLY A 74 -3.89 -37.21 -11.26
CA GLY A 74 -4.60 -38.19 -12.09
C GLY A 74 -4.32 -38.01 -13.59
N ALA A 75 -4.37 -36.77 -14.07
CA ALA A 75 -4.06 -36.44 -15.46
C ALA A 75 -2.60 -36.77 -15.83
N LEU A 76 -1.65 -36.51 -14.92
CA LEU A 76 -0.24 -36.85 -15.12
C LEU A 76 0.00 -38.36 -15.15
N ALA A 77 -0.70 -39.13 -14.31
CA ALA A 77 -0.62 -40.59 -14.29
C ALA A 77 -1.22 -41.19 -15.59
N ALA A 78 -2.34 -40.65 -16.06
CA ALA A 78 -2.95 -41.04 -17.34
C ALA A 78 -2.04 -40.71 -18.54
N GLY A 79 -1.38 -39.54 -18.53
CA GLY A 79 -0.42 -39.15 -19.56
C GLY A 79 0.83 -40.04 -19.61
N ARG A 80 1.29 -40.55 -18.45
CA ARG A 80 2.40 -41.53 -18.39
C ARG A 80 2.02 -42.91 -18.92
N ALA A 81 0.76 -43.32 -18.80
CA ALA A 81 0.29 -44.59 -19.34
C ALA A 81 0.17 -44.59 -20.88
N ALA A 82 0.04 -43.42 -21.51
CA ALA A 82 -0.10 -43.28 -22.96
C ALA A 82 1.22 -43.11 -23.75
N GLY A 83 2.37 -42.97 -23.05
CA GLY A 83 3.65 -42.56 -23.64
C GLY A 83 4.65 -43.66 -23.94
N THR A 84 4.23 -44.89 -24.24
CA THR A 84 5.16 -45.98 -24.65
C THR A 84 4.69 -46.61 -25.95
N GLU A 85 5.07 -46.05 -27.09
CA GLU A 85 5.28 -46.80 -28.34
C GLU A 85 6.00 -45.97 -29.42
N ARG A 86 7.10 -46.54 -29.91
CA ARG A 86 7.66 -46.48 -31.27
C ARG A 86 8.95 -45.67 -31.53
N SER A 87 10.06 -46.41 -31.48
CA SER A 87 11.30 -46.16 -32.25
C SER A 87 11.09 -46.44 -33.75
N GLY A 88 11.90 -45.78 -34.60
CA GLY A 88 12.07 -46.10 -36.02
C GLY A 88 13.03 -45.15 -36.73
N ASP A 89 14.14 -45.71 -37.20
CA ASP A 89 15.36 -45.10 -37.75
C ASP A 89 15.24 -44.46 -39.16
N GLY A 90 16.25 -43.66 -39.55
CA GLY A 90 16.53 -43.30 -40.94
C GLY A 90 17.54 -42.14 -41.14
N GLU A 91 18.81 -42.48 -41.37
CA GLU A 91 19.86 -41.61 -41.93
C GLU A 91 19.67 -41.39 -43.45
N ASP A 92 20.05 -40.23 -44.00
CA ASP A 92 21.03 -40.10 -45.12
C ASP A 92 21.26 -38.63 -45.59
N GLY A 93 22.56 -38.28 -45.70
CA GLY A 93 23.29 -37.42 -46.65
C GLY A 93 22.73 -36.14 -47.30
N GLY A 94 23.53 -35.06 -47.26
CA GLY A 94 23.57 -34.08 -48.37
C GLY A 94 24.04 -32.64 -48.08
N GLN A 95 25.36 -32.43 -47.99
CA GLN A 95 26.19 -31.24 -48.31
C GLN A 95 25.62 -29.79 -48.35
N GLN A 96 26.31 -28.93 -47.60
CA GLN A 96 26.31 -27.45 -47.60
C GLN A 96 27.45 -26.90 -48.49
N PRO A 97 27.31 -25.76 -49.19
CA PRO A 97 28.07 -24.53 -48.84
C PRO A 97 27.43 -23.19 -49.34
N PRO A 98 28.05 -22.01 -49.15
CA PRO A 98 28.76 -21.48 -47.98
C PRO A 98 28.13 -20.17 -47.45
N GLU A 99 28.68 -19.75 -46.31
CA GLU A 99 28.37 -18.62 -45.44
C GLU A 99 28.27 -17.24 -46.12
N THR A 100 27.18 -16.53 -45.85
CA THR A 100 27.17 -15.07 -45.73
C THR A 100 27.14 -14.73 -44.23
N PRO A 101 27.98 -13.80 -43.75
CA PRO A 101 27.99 -13.44 -42.33
C PRO A 101 26.72 -12.65 -42.00
N PRO A 102 25.86 -13.09 -41.07
CA PRO A 102 24.90 -12.18 -40.48
C PRO A 102 25.67 -11.23 -39.57
N GLU A 103 25.48 -9.93 -39.81
CA GLU A 103 25.88 -8.86 -38.91
C GLU A 103 25.54 -9.23 -37.46
N GLU A 104 26.53 -9.04 -36.58
CA GLU A 104 26.37 -9.13 -35.14
C GLU A 104 25.28 -8.15 -34.67
N GLN A 105 24.04 -8.62 -34.57
CA GLN A 105 23.07 -8.06 -33.62
C GLN A 105 23.12 -8.89 -32.35
N SER A 106 24.26 -8.73 -31.67
CA SER A 106 24.42 -9.01 -30.25
C SER A 106 23.57 -8.01 -29.45
N GLU A 107 22.29 -8.33 -29.22
CA GLU A 107 21.55 -7.81 -28.07
C GLU A 107 21.04 -8.99 -27.21
N SER A 108 21.95 -9.79 -26.68
CA SER A 108 21.66 -10.68 -25.53
C SER A 108 21.78 -9.92 -24.20
N GLY A 109 21.15 -8.74 -24.14
CA GLY A 109 20.88 -8.01 -22.90
C GLY A 109 19.56 -8.47 -22.26
N PRO A 110 19.37 -8.33 -20.94
CA PRO A 110 18.17 -8.84 -20.27
C PRO A 110 16.90 -8.22 -20.89
N ALA A 111 15.83 -9.04 -21.00
CA ALA A 111 14.56 -8.75 -21.68
C ALA A 111 13.68 -7.66 -21.03
N CYS A 112 14.28 -6.56 -20.58
CA CYS A 112 13.62 -5.43 -19.94
C CYS A 112 14.38 -4.11 -20.19
N LYS A 113 13.70 -2.97 -19.99
CA LYS A 113 14.27 -1.62 -20.15
C LYS A 113 14.72 -1.07 -18.78
N ARG A 114 15.99 -0.67 -18.65
CA ARG A 114 16.52 -0.06 -17.42
C ARG A 114 16.05 1.38 -17.19
N GLN A 115 15.87 2.14 -18.26
CA GLN A 115 15.39 3.53 -18.22
C GLN A 115 14.18 3.68 -19.15
N PRO A 116 13.03 3.12 -18.76
CA PRO A 116 11.80 3.25 -19.54
C PRO A 116 11.23 4.66 -19.42
N LEU A 117 10.55 5.13 -20.46
CA LEU A 117 9.60 6.22 -20.34
C LEU A 117 8.28 5.70 -19.76
N PRO A 118 7.49 6.55 -19.06
CA PRO A 118 6.17 6.17 -18.62
C PRO A 118 5.26 5.89 -19.82
N LEU A 119 4.27 5.03 -19.62
CA LEU A 119 3.23 4.77 -20.62
C LEU A 119 2.41 6.04 -20.86
N ALA A 120 1.93 6.19 -22.10
CA ALA A 120 1.09 7.30 -22.47
C ALA A 120 -0.27 7.24 -21.75
N ALA A 121 -0.74 8.37 -21.22
CA ALA A 121 -1.94 8.42 -20.38
C ALA A 121 -3.23 8.01 -21.12
N ASP A 122 -3.27 8.18 -22.44
CA ASP A 122 -4.36 7.79 -23.33
C ASP A 122 -4.45 6.26 -23.54
N SER A 123 -3.42 5.50 -23.18
CA SER A 123 -3.39 4.04 -23.32
C SER A 123 -4.10 3.26 -22.20
N SER A 124 -4.94 3.91 -21.38
CA SER A 124 -5.71 3.25 -20.32
C SER A 124 -7.00 2.62 -20.86
N PRO A 125 -7.34 1.36 -20.52
CA PRO A 125 -6.59 0.45 -19.65
C PRO A 125 -5.29 -0.03 -20.28
N HIS A 126 -4.21 -0.04 -19.49
CA HIS A 126 -2.89 -0.35 -19.99
C HIS A 126 -2.68 -1.86 -20.14
N GLU A 127 -2.33 -2.28 -21.35
CA GLU A 127 -1.87 -3.63 -21.64
C GLU A 127 -0.36 -3.78 -21.35
N PRO A 128 0.13 -5.00 -21.05
CA PRO A 128 1.55 -5.24 -20.87
C PRO A 128 2.35 -4.93 -22.15
N PRO A 129 3.40 -4.10 -22.09
CA PRO A 129 4.28 -3.87 -23.23
C PRO A 129 5.21 -5.06 -23.44
N GLU A 130 5.72 -5.23 -24.67
CA GLU A 130 6.71 -6.25 -25.02
C GLU A 130 7.94 -6.22 -24.10
N ARG A 131 8.41 -5.01 -23.75
CA ARG A 131 9.54 -4.80 -22.85
C ARG A 131 9.12 -4.00 -21.64
N ARG A 132 9.07 -4.69 -20.50
CA ARG A 132 8.80 -4.11 -19.17
C ARG A 132 10.03 -3.42 -18.60
N ALA A 133 9.84 -2.60 -17.58
CA ALA A 133 10.89 -1.96 -16.81
C ALA A 133 11.68 -2.98 -15.98
N CYS A 134 13.02 -2.86 -15.94
CA CYS A 134 13.92 -3.72 -15.16
C CYS A 134 13.87 -3.45 -13.64
N ALA A 135 12.68 -3.35 -13.07
CA ALA A 135 12.45 -3.13 -11.66
C ALA A 135 11.18 -3.86 -11.21
N ARG A 136 10.94 -3.92 -9.91
CA ARG A 136 9.76 -4.54 -9.29
C ARG A 136 8.89 -3.52 -8.55
N SER A 137 9.37 -2.29 -8.38
CA SER A 137 8.65 -1.18 -7.77
C SER A 137 9.21 0.15 -8.26
N CYS A 138 8.45 1.23 -8.06
CA CYS A 138 8.91 2.59 -8.32
C CYS A 138 10.18 2.93 -7.52
N LEU A 139 10.25 2.47 -6.26
CA LEU A 139 11.43 2.63 -5.42
C LEU A 139 12.68 1.95 -6.03
N GLN A 140 12.54 0.71 -6.51
CA GLN A 140 13.66 0.00 -7.14
C GLN A 140 14.07 0.66 -8.46
N LEU A 141 13.12 1.18 -9.24
CA LEU A 141 13.44 1.92 -10.46
C LEU A 141 14.21 3.21 -10.13
N ARG A 142 13.77 3.98 -9.14
CA ARG A 142 14.48 5.17 -8.64
C ARG A 142 15.92 4.84 -8.23
N ASN A 143 16.10 3.76 -7.48
CA ASN A 143 17.41 3.38 -6.94
C ASN A 143 18.40 2.90 -8.01
N GLN A 144 17.96 2.61 -9.24
CA GLN A 144 18.86 2.35 -10.37
C GLN A 144 19.55 3.62 -10.89
N GLY A 145 19.08 4.80 -10.47
CA GLY A 145 19.58 6.08 -10.94
C GLY A 145 19.09 6.43 -12.35
N GLY A 146 19.58 7.57 -12.86
CA GLY A 146 19.15 8.15 -14.12
C GLY A 146 17.86 8.96 -14.03
N PRO A 147 17.46 9.62 -15.13
CA PRO A 147 16.22 10.39 -15.20
C PRO A 147 14.99 9.47 -15.04
N GLN A 148 14.06 9.86 -14.18
CA GLN A 148 12.78 9.19 -13.99
C GLN A 148 11.64 10.21 -14.09
N HIS A 149 10.51 9.79 -14.65
CA HIS A 149 9.34 10.65 -14.86
C HIS A 149 8.14 10.08 -14.12
N ASP A 150 7.32 10.94 -13.54
CA ASP A 150 6.03 10.51 -13.01
C ASP A 150 5.19 9.87 -14.11
N GLY A 151 4.45 8.82 -13.77
CA GLY A 151 3.56 8.16 -14.72
C GLY A 151 3.42 6.66 -14.48
N VAL A 152 2.81 5.99 -15.46
CA VAL A 152 2.46 4.58 -15.34
C VAL A 152 3.57 3.69 -15.93
N TYR A 153 3.91 2.62 -15.23
CA TYR A 153 4.96 1.67 -15.63
C TYR A 153 4.52 0.23 -15.47
N TRP A 154 5.01 -0.64 -16.37
CA TRP A 154 4.97 -2.09 -16.21
C TRP A 154 6.32 -2.62 -15.73
N PHE A 155 6.31 -3.36 -14.62
CA PHE A 155 7.50 -3.93 -14.00
C PHE A 155 7.62 -5.44 -14.27
N THR A 156 8.84 -5.96 -14.36
CA THR A 156 9.09 -7.41 -14.60
C THR A 156 8.60 -8.31 -13.47
N GLY A 157 8.31 -7.76 -12.29
CA GLY A 157 7.80 -8.51 -11.12
C GLY A 157 6.39 -8.15 -10.68
N MET A 158 5.63 -7.40 -11.48
CA MET A 158 4.25 -7.00 -11.17
C MET A 158 3.29 -7.49 -12.27
N PRO A 159 2.14 -8.09 -11.91
CA PRO A 159 1.14 -8.52 -12.88
C PRO A 159 0.23 -7.39 -13.36
N VAL A 160 0.42 -6.17 -12.84
CA VAL A 160 -0.40 -4.98 -13.11
C VAL A 160 0.51 -3.76 -13.36
N PRO A 161 0.04 -2.76 -14.13
CA PRO A 161 0.72 -1.49 -14.24
C PRO A 161 0.62 -0.72 -12.92
N VAL A 162 1.61 0.11 -12.63
CA VAL A 162 1.62 0.94 -11.42
C VAL A 162 1.94 2.39 -11.75
N LEU A 163 1.28 3.31 -11.06
CA LEU A 163 1.61 4.73 -11.15
C LEU A 163 2.74 5.04 -10.18
N CYS A 164 3.84 5.56 -10.73
CA CYS A 164 5.01 6.02 -9.99
C CYS A 164 5.01 7.54 -9.86
N ASP A 165 5.32 8.00 -8.66
CA ASP A 165 5.62 9.39 -8.35
C ASP A 165 7.08 9.50 -7.90
N PHE A 166 7.87 10.15 -8.76
CA PHE A 166 9.29 10.43 -8.58
C PHE A 166 9.55 11.89 -8.20
N SER A 167 8.58 12.79 -8.38
CA SER A 167 8.75 14.22 -8.17
C SER A 167 8.54 14.67 -6.72
N HIS A 168 7.80 13.93 -5.91
CA HIS A 168 7.44 14.34 -4.54
C HIS A 168 8.16 13.52 -3.46
N ASP A 169 8.57 14.18 -2.38
CA ASP A 169 9.11 13.57 -1.15
C ASP A 169 10.27 12.57 -1.38
N GLY A 170 11.19 12.92 -2.27
CA GLY A 170 12.32 12.05 -2.64
C GLY A 170 11.97 10.93 -3.64
N GLY A 171 10.73 10.89 -4.13
CA GLY A 171 10.28 10.04 -5.23
C GLY A 171 10.29 8.54 -4.94
N GLY A 172 9.99 7.73 -5.96
CA GLY A 172 9.95 6.27 -5.85
C GLY A 172 8.68 5.75 -5.17
N TRP A 173 7.65 6.58 -5.09
CA TRP A 173 6.35 6.20 -4.52
C TRP A 173 5.55 5.39 -5.54
N THR A 174 4.97 4.28 -5.08
CA THR A 174 4.00 3.50 -5.85
C THR A 174 2.60 3.83 -5.37
N LEU A 175 1.71 4.26 -6.26
CA LEU A 175 0.30 4.46 -5.94
C LEU A 175 -0.37 3.12 -5.64
N LEU A 176 -0.96 2.97 -4.46
CA LEU A 176 -1.69 1.75 -4.08
C LEU A 176 -3.20 1.90 -4.18
N LEU A 177 -3.73 3.08 -3.86
CA LEU A 177 -5.17 3.33 -3.77
C LEU A 177 -5.47 4.80 -4.02
N THR A 178 -6.55 5.05 -4.74
CA THR A 178 -7.17 6.36 -4.91
C THR A 178 -8.66 6.23 -4.62
N ALA A 179 -9.18 7.04 -3.71
CA ALA A 179 -10.61 7.13 -3.39
C ALA A 179 -11.13 8.53 -3.69
N ILE A 180 -11.86 8.65 -4.81
CA ILE A 180 -12.44 9.90 -5.32
C ILE A 180 -13.89 10.03 -4.89
N SER A 181 -14.63 8.93 -4.90
CA SER A 181 -16.03 8.89 -4.44
C SER A 181 -16.24 7.73 -3.48
N LYS A 182 -17.27 7.84 -2.64
CA LYS A 182 -17.71 6.76 -1.75
C LYS A 182 -18.35 5.57 -2.50
N HIS A 183 -18.65 5.71 -3.79
CA HIS A 183 -19.39 4.70 -4.53
C HIS A 183 -18.47 3.60 -5.08
N GLY A 184 -18.93 2.36 -5.03
CA GLY A 184 -18.20 1.21 -5.57
C GLY A 184 -17.04 0.72 -4.68
N TRP A 185 -17.10 1.01 -3.39
CA TRP A 185 -16.21 0.45 -2.37
C TRP A 185 -16.94 -0.56 -1.50
N ASP A 186 -16.29 -1.71 -1.35
CA ASP A 186 -16.64 -2.83 -0.50
C ASP A 186 -15.33 -3.52 -0.07
N PRO A 187 -15.35 -4.45 0.90
CA PRO A 187 -14.13 -5.08 1.40
C PRO A 187 -13.27 -5.77 0.32
N PHE A 188 -13.87 -6.24 -0.79
CA PHE A 188 -13.13 -6.84 -1.90
C PHE A 188 -12.57 -5.77 -2.85
N SER A 189 -13.36 -4.77 -3.23
CA SER A 189 -12.91 -3.71 -4.15
C SER A 189 -11.86 -2.78 -3.53
N VAL A 190 -11.79 -2.67 -2.20
CA VAL A 190 -10.67 -2.01 -1.51
C VAL A 190 -9.34 -2.72 -1.79
N ARG A 191 -9.33 -4.05 -1.99
CA ARG A 191 -8.11 -4.81 -2.30
C ARG A 191 -7.71 -4.69 -3.77
N ALA A 192 -8.70 -4.69 -4.66
CA ALA A 192 -8.48 -4.72 -6.10
C ALA A 192 -9.61 -3.98 -6.85
N ARG A 193 -9.26 -2.89 -7.54
CA ARG A 193 -10.20 -2.11 -8.37
C ARG A 193 -9.44 -1.39 -9.49
N ASN A 194 -9.94 -1.50 -10.72
CA ASN A 194 -9.37 -0.81 -11.89
C ASN A 194 -7.85 -1.05 -12.03
N LYS A 195 -7.41 -2.30 -11.79
CA LYS A 195 -5.98 -2.64 -11.63
C LYS A 195 -5.10 -2.28 -12.84
N ASN A 196 -5.68 -2.27 -14.04
CA ASN A 196 -4.99 -1.93 -15.28
C ASN A 196 -5.10 -0.43 -15.64
N SER A 197 -5.76 0.38 -14.81
CA SER A 197 -5.98 1.81 -15.00
C SER A 197 -5.62 2.62 -13.74
N PRO A 198 -4.32 2.67 -13.35
CA PRO A 198 -3.87 3.54 -12.26
C PRO A 198 -4.29 4.98 -12.49
N SER A 199 -4.94 5.59 -11.50
CA SER A 199 -5.49 6.94 -11.65
C SER A 199 -5.48 7.72 -10.35
N LEU A 200 -5.23 9.03 -10.45
CA LEU A 200 -5.38 9.98 -9.36
C LEU A 200 -6.75 10.68 -9.37
N THR A 201 -7.58 10.44 -10.40
CA THR A 201 -8.87 11.11 -10.60
C THR A 201 -10.04 10.14 -10.69
N GLU A 202 -9.77 8.84 -10.67
CA GLU A 202 -10.77 7.77 -10.61
C GLU A 202 -10.51 6.81 -9.45
N ASN A 203 -11.55 6.14 -8.96
CA ASN A 203 -11.40 5.13 -7.92
C ASN A 203 -10.50 3.99 -8.40
N TYR A 204 -9.40 3.73 -7.70
CA TYR A 204 -8.37 2.76 -8.08
C TYR A 204 -7.85 2.03 -6.84
N SER A 205 -7.55 0.74 -6.95
CA SER A 205 -6.83 0.01 -5.93
C SER A 205 -6.04 -1.18 -6.47
N ILE A 206 -4.79 -1.27 -6.02
CA ILE A 206 -3.93 -2.45 -6.10
C ILE A 206 -3.41 -2.83 -4.70
N LEU A 207 -4.16 -2.49 -3.65
CA LEU A 207 -3.76 -2.69 -2.25
C LEU A 207 -3.42 -4.16 -1.94
N GLU A 208 -4.01 -5.13 -2.66
CA GLU A 208 -3.65 -6.55 -2.58
C GLU A 208 -2.15 -6.81 -2.79
N TYR A 209 -1.46 -5.98 -3.57
CA TYR A 209 -0.01 -6.07 -3.81
C TYR A 209 0.84 -5.23 -2.85
N GLY A 210 0.23 -4.47 -1.93
CA GLY A 210 0.95 -3.56 -1.02
C GLY A 210 2.04 -4.30 -0.22
N ASN A 211 1.73 -5.50 0.25
CA ASN A 211 2.69 -6.36 0.95
C ASN A 211 3.83 -6.86 0.07
N VAL A 212 3.55 -7.17 -1.20
CA VAL A 212 4.57 -7.58 -2.19
C VAL A 212 5.54 -6.42 -2.42
N ILE A 213 5.01 -5.21 -2.64
CA ILE A 213 5.81 -4.01 -2.88
C ILE A 213 6.66 -3.66 -1.65
N ARG A 214 6.04 -3.63 -0.45
CA ARG A 214 6.71 -3.40 0.83
C ARG A 214 7.87 -4.37 1.06
N ASN A 215 7.71 -5.64 0.71
CA ASN A 215 8.74 -6.65 0.93
C ASN A 215 10.01 -6.39 0.10
N LEU A 216 9.93 -5.54 -0.94
CA LEU A 216 11.07 -5.09 -1.74
C LEU A 216 11.86 -3.96 -1.07
N THR A 217 11.33 -3.33 -0.02
CA THR A 217 12.05 -2.31 0.74
C THR A 217 13.12 -2.96 1.60
N GLU A 218 14.31 -2.36 1.59
CA GLU A 218 15.43 -2.71 2.46
C GLU A 218 15.26 -2.02 3.83
N GLY A 219 15.52 -2.74 4.92
CA GLY A 219 15.46 -2.21 6.28
C GLY A 219 14.26 -2.68 7.13
N GLY A 220 14.21 -2.19 8.36
CA GLY A 220 13.23 -2.63 9.38
C GLY A 220 11.87 -1.93 9.31
N ARG A 221 11.72 -0.89 8.49
CA ARG A 221 10.49 -0.10 8.34
C ARG A 221 10.23 0.22 6.87
N PHE A 222 8.97 0.45 6.53
CA PHE A 222 8.56 1.00 5.23
C PHE A 222 7.86 2.33 5.43
N ALA A 223 7.96 3.22 4.43
CA ALA A 223 7.22 4.46 4.40
C ALA A 223 5.89 4.28 3.65
N TYR A 224 4.84 4.93 4.13
CA TYR A 224 3.60 5.11 3.38
C TYR A 224 3.16 6.56 3.45
N ARG A 225 2.54 7.03 2.36
CA ARG A 225 2.06 8.40 2.23
C ARG A 225 0.56 8.37 1.99
N ILE A 226 -0.16 9.24 2.69
CA ILE A 226 -1.59 9.49 2.46
C ILE A 226 -1.72 10.94 2.06
N GLU A 227 -2.48 11.19 1.01
CA GLU A 227 -2.77 12.54 0.52
C GLU A 227 -4.29 12.70 0.34
N ALA A 228 -4.81 13.88 0.67
CA ALA A 228 -6.18 14.27 0.35
C ALA A 228 -6.17 15.39 -0.68
N LYS A 229 -7.08 15.32 -1.67
CA LYS A 229 -7.13 16.24 -2.81
C LYS A 229 -5.83 16.26 -3.64
N ALA A 230 -5.23 15.09 -3.84
CA ALA A 230 -3.97 14.95 -4.58
C ALA A 230 -4.07 15.55 -6.00
N GLU A 231 -5.24 15.44 -6.63
CA GLU A 231 -5.53 15.97 -7.96
C GLU A 231 -5.58 17.51 -8.04
N GLN A 232 -5.78 18.21 -6.91
CA GLN A 232 -5.89 19.66 -6.83
C GLN A 232 -4.70 20.33 -6.11
N GLY A 233 -3.78 19.53 -5.56
CA GLY A 233 -2.66 20.03 -4.77
C GLY A 233 -2.03 18.93 -3.93
N ARG A 234 -1.05 18.23 -4.52
CA ARG A 234 -0.19 17.24 -3.84
C ARG A 234 0.47 17.84 -2.61
N GLN A 235 0.79 17.00 -1.62
CA GLN A 235 1.50 17.37 -0.38
C GLN A 235 0.80 18.40 0.52
N ARG A 236 -0.39 18.91 0.17
CA ARG A 236 -1.10 19.90 0.98
C ARG A 236 -1.78 19.29 2.20
N TRP A 237 -2.43 18.15 2.01
CA TRP A 237 -3.22 17.50 3.05
C TRP A 237 -2.78 16.05 3.17
N GLY A 238 -2.32 15.66 4.36
CA GLY A 238 -1.86 14.30 4.62
C GLY A 238 -0.51 14.26 5.30
N GLY A 239 0.31 13.28 4.92
CA GLY A 239 1.66 13.13 5.46
C GLY A 239 2.33 11.83 5.05
N ILE A 240 3.54 11.64 5.59
CA ILE A 240 4.33 10.41 5.46
C ILE A 240 4.48 9.79 6.84
N TRP A 241 4.31 8.49 6.89
CA TRP A 241 4.47 7.67 8.08
C TRP A 241 5.39 6.51 7.79
N PHE A 242 6.03 6.01 8.85
CA PHE A 242 6.81 4.78 8.83
C PHE A 242 6.15 3.73 9.71
N ALA A 243 6.02 2.52 9.18
CA ALA A 243 5.55 1.35 9.89
C ALA A 243 6.64 0.26 9.89
N PRO A 244 6.71 -0.62 10.90
CA PRO A 244 7.58 -1.79 10.90
C PRO A 244 7.36 -2.66 9.65
N ARG A 245 8.43 -3.22 9.08
CA ARG A 245 8.33 -4.02 7.85
C ARG A 245 7.44 -5.26 7.98
N HIS A 246 7.27 -5.79 9.19
CA HIS A 246 6.37 -6.91 9.45
C HIS A 246 4.89 -6.51 9.43
N TYR A 247 4.55 -5.22 9.45
CA TYR A 247 3.16 -4.75 9.35
C TYR A 247 2.61 -4.91 7.94
N SER A 248 1.41 -5.46 7.81
CA SER A 248 0.65 -5.73 6.61
C SER A 248 -0.28 -4.59 6.19
N PHE A 249 -0.29 -4.27 4.90
CA PHE A 249 -1.24 -3.36 4.27
C PHE A 249 -2.68 -3.88 4.22
N VAL A 250 -2.86 -5.19 4.44
CA VAL A 250 -4.15 -5.87 4.28
C VAL A 250 -4.58 -6.62 5.54
N ASP A 251 -3.98 -6.26 6.68
CA ASP A 251 -4.44 -6.69 8.00
C ASP A 251 -5.78 -6.03 8.34
N GLU A 252 -6.68 -6.79 8.96
CA GLU A 252 -8.02 -6.32 9.33
C GLU A 252 -8.23 -6.33 10.86
N THR A 253 -7.19 -6.66 11.64
CA THR A 253 -7.30 -6.92 13.09
C THR A 253 -7.14 -5.66 13.94
N GLY A 254 -6.65 -4.56 13.35
CA GLY A 254 -6.37 -3.32 14.06
C GLY A 254 -5.17 -3.40 15.03
N ALA A 255 -4.45 -4.52 15.06
CA ALA A 255 -3.35 -4.76 16.00
C ALA A 255 -2.06 -3.96 15.70
N GLN A 256 -2.02 -3.25 14.57
CA GLN A 256 -0.82 -2.59 14.03
C GLN A 256 -0.73 -1.12 14.45
N THR A 257 -0.15 -0.86 15.63
CA THR A 257 -0.22 0.45 16.28
C THR A 257 1.11 1.24 16.37
N ASP A 258 2.28 0.62 16.16
CA ASP A 258 3.59 1.29 16.19
C ASP A 258 3.91 2.07 14.89
N ASN A 259 3.16 3.14 14.62
CA ASN A 259 3.38 3.99 13.45
C ASN A 259 4.03 5.32 13.86
N ARG A 260 5.05 5.77 13.10
CA ARG A 260 5.75 7.05 13.34
C ARG A 260 5.48 8.03 12.21
N ARG A 261 4.99 9.24 12.53
CA ARG A 261 4.78 10.31 11.55
C ARG A 261 6.05 11.14 11.35
N ILE A 262 6.35 11.51 10.10
CA ILE A 262 7.32 12.59 9.85
C ILE A 262 6.64 13.92 10.18
N LEU A 263 7.13 14.62 11.20
CA LEU A 263 6.86 16.05 11.32
C LEU A 263 7.81 16.77 10.37
N LEU A 264 7.35 17.07 9.15
CA LEU A 264 8.10 17.95 8.27
C LEU A 264 8.04 19.36 8.87
N ILE A 265 8.97 19.65 9.79
CA ILE A 265 9.28 21.03 10.16
C ILE A 265 9.89 21.63 8.90
N HIS A 266 9.06 22.28 8.09
CA HIS A 266 9.56 23.24 7.12
C HIS A 266 10.23 24.35 7.93
N THR A 267 11.50 24.17 8.28
CA THR A 267 12.34 25.30 8.67
C THR A 267 12.58 26.06 7.37
N PRO A 268 12.04 27.27 7.18
CA PRO A 268 12.57 28.13 6.14
C PRO A 268 14.02 28.41 6.54
N VAL A 269 14.97 27.84 5.82
CA VAL A 269 16.34 28.33 5.82
C VAL A 269 16.25 29.72 5.18
N ILE A 270 15.98 30.74 6.00
CA ILE A 270 16.23 32.12 5.62
C ILE A 270 17.76 32.24 5.55
N ARG A 271 18.31 32.00 4.36
CA ARG A 271 19.67 32.36 4.03
C ARG A 271 19.69 33.89 3.87
N ALA A 272 19.83 34.61 4.97
CA ALA A 272 20.24 36.00 4.93
C ALA A 272 21.73 36.02 4.52
N GLY A 273 21.98 35.91 3.22
CA GLY A 273 23.29 36.16 2.64
C GLY A 273 23.58 37.65 2.73
N GLY A 274 24.53 38.01 3.60
CA GLY A 274 25.11 39.34 3.59
C GLY A 274 25.87 39.57 2.27
N HIS A 275 25.68 40.74 1.68
CA HIS A 275 26.65 41.33 0.78
C HIS A 275 26.96 42.74 1.25
N LEU A 276 28.17 42.90 1.78
CA LEU A 276 28.89 44.16 1.81
C LEU A 276 29.15 44.60 0.36
N HIS A 277 28.86 45.86 0.06
CA HIS A 277 29.64 46.62 -0.91
C HIS A 277 29.90 48.03 -0.36
N PRO A 278 31.16 48.48 -0.34
CA PRO A 278 31.51 49.84 0.00
C PRO A 278 31.57 50.73 -1.24
N THR A 279 31.06 51.95 -1.11
CA THR A 279 31.54 53.17 -1.78
C THR A 279 31.27 54.34 -0.86
#